data_AF-A0A0L8GG69-F1
#
_entry.id   AF-A0A0L8GG69-F1
#
_cell.length_a   1.000
_cell.length_b   1.000
_cell.length_c   1.000
_cell.angle_alpha   90.00
_cell.angle_beta   90.00
_cell.angle_gamma   90.00
#
_symmetry.space_group_name_H-M   'P 1'
#
loop_
_entity.id
_entity.type
_entity.pdbx_description
1 polymer ?
#
loop_
_entity_poly.entity_id
_entity_poly.type
_entity_poly.pdbx_seq_one_letter_code
_entity_poly.pdbx_strand_id
1 'polypeptide(L)'
;MRLAKCLYNSLKTPLGTKITSGVYPNTGIYKKVQDLQTLFLRDDGLLVWQKRGTRDRFMYYFSMALMASGGLLSANILYRMSFGLKDGK
;
A
#
# COMPACT_ATOMS: atom_id res chain seq x y z
N MET A 1 42.40 4.68 -3.92
CA MET A 1 41.55 3.48 -3.69
C MET A 1 41.51 3.14 -2.20
N ARG A 2 40.39 3.36 -1.51
CA ARG A 2 40.09 2.73 -0.21
C ARG A 2 38.64 2.28 -0.23
N LEU A 3 38.44 1.03 -0.64
CA LEU A 3 37.19 0.31 -0.54
C LEU A 3 37.01 -0.21 0.90
N ALA A 4 35.78 -0.11 1.37
CA ALA A 4 35.10 -1.01 2.29
C ALA A 4 35.70 -1.27 3.68
N LYS A 5 35.17 -0.57 4.67
CA LYS A 5 34.84 -1.13 5.99
C LYS A 5 33.37 -0.84 6.32
N CYS A 6 32.48 -1.43 5.53
CA CYS A 6 31.17 -1.82 6.07
C CYS A 6 31.41 -3.05 6.94
N LEU A 7 31.07 -2.97 8.24
CA LEU A 7 30.27 -3.96 8.96
C LEU A 7 30.32 -3.72 10.48
N TYR A 8 29.11 -3.76 11.06
CA TYR A 8 28.82 -4.39 12.34
C TYR A 8 29.37 -3.73 13.61
N ASN A 9 28.57 -2.84 14.20
CA ASN A 9 28.51 -2.72 15.65
C ASN A 9 27.05 -2.85 16.10
N SER A 10 26.65 -4.12 16.18
CA SER A 10 25.59 -4.63 17.03
C SER A 10 25.84 -4.19 18.48
N LEU A 11 25.23 -3.08 18.89
CA LEU A 11 25.26 -2.66 20.30
C LEU A 11 24.15 -3.37 21.07
N LYS A 12 24.43 -4.62 21.44
CA LYS A 12 23.83 -5.28 22.61
C LYS A 12 24.57 -4.78 23.85
N THR A 13 24.03 -3.74 24.50
CA THR A 13 24.32 -3.44 25.91
C THR A 13 23.22 -2.51 26.44
N PRO A 14 22.51 -2.89 27.52
CA PRO A 14 21.38 -2.10 28.01
C PRO A 14 21.92 -0.95 28.88
N LEU A 15 21.94 0.26 28.32
CA LEU A 15 22.18 1.45 29.14
C LEU A 15 20.89 1.80 29.90
N GLY A 16 20.91 1.50 31.20
CA GLY A 16 19.91 1.94 32.15
C GLY A 16 19.90 3.46 32.25
N THR A 17 18.77 4.04 31.87
CA THR A 17 18.13 5.28 32.34
C THR A 17 16.88 5.39 31.49
N LYS A 18 15.72 5.73 32.08
CA LYS A 18 14.42 5.84 31.39
C LYS A 18 14.62 6.34 29.95
N ILE A 19 14.35 5.47 28.97
CA ILE A 19 14.40 5.83 27.56
C ILE A 19 13.26 6.83 27.34
N THR A 20 13.56 8.11 27.51
CA THR A 20 12.84 9.18 26.84
C THR A 20 12.92 8.85 25.36
N SER A 21 11.84 8.27 24.83
CA SER A 21 11.48 8.09 23.43
C SER A 21 12.67 8.06 22.45
N GLY A 22 12.99 6.86 21.95
CA GLY A 22 14.19 6.55 21.16
C GLY A 22 14.62 7.60 20.12
N VAL A 23 15.94 7.69 19.92
CA VAL A 23 16.58 8.63 18.98
C VAL A 23 16.01 8.44 17.57
N TYR A 24 15.18 9.37 17.13
CA TYR A 24 14.62 9.40 15.78
C TYR A 24 15.59 10.10 14.81
N PRO A 25 15.95 9.48 13.69
CA PRO A 25 16.87 10.09 12.73
C PRO A 25 16.21 11.30 12.05
N ASN A 26 16.79 12.50 12.21
CA ASN A 26 16.32 13.74 11.58
C ASN A 26 16.74 13.84 10.10
N THR A 27 16.40 12.83 9.31
CA THR A 27 16.59 12.82 7.86
C THR A 27 15.28 13.18 7.17
N GLY A 28 15.34 13.83 6.00
CA GLY A 28 14.13 14.20 5.25
C GLY A 28 13.26 13.00 4.83
N ILE A 29 13.86 11.81 4.69
CA ILE A 29 13.15 10.56 4.40
C ILE A 29 12.35 10.11 5.61
N TYR A 30 12.93 10.20 6.81
CA TYR A 30 12.27 9.80 8.04
C TYR A 30 11.03 10.66 8.34
N LYS A 31 11.11 11.97 8.07
CA LYS A 31 9.96 12.88 8.21
C LYS A 31 8.77 12.44 7.35
N LYS A 32 9.00 12.00 6.11
CA LYS A 32 7.93 11.47 5.25
C LYS A 32 7.25 10.23 5.84
N VAL A 33 8.03 9.36 6.51
CA VAL A 33 7.48 8.20 7.20
C VAL A 33 6.64 8.63 8.40
N GLN A 34 7.11 9.61 9.17
CA GLN A 34 6.39 10.18 10.30
C GLN A 34 5.08 10.86 9.86
N ASP A 35 5.08 11.57 8.75
CA ASP A 35 3.88 12.19 8.17
C ASP A 35 2.85 11.11 7.77
N LEU A 36 3.32 10.02 7.14
CA LEU A 36 2.46 8.89 6.79
C LEU A 36 1.91 8.18 8.04
N GLN A 37 2.74 7.98 9.06
CA GLN A 37 2.30 7.40 10.33
C GLN A 37 1.23 8.27 10.98
N THR A 38 1.41 9.59 11.00
CA THR A 38 0.43 10.53 11.53
C THR A 38 -0.88 10.46 10.77
N LEU A 39 -0.83 10.38 9.43
CA LEU A 39 -2.01 10.22 8.57
C LEU A 39 -2.75 8.88 8.83
N PHE A 40 -2.01 7.78 9.00
CA PHE A 40 -2.62 6.47 9.25
C PHE A 40 -3.13 6.27 10.67
N LEU A 41 -2.54 6.96 11.66
CA LEU A 41 -2.96 6.90 13.07
C LEU A 41 -4.08 7.88 13.42
N ARG A 42 -4.43 8.81 12.52
CA ARG A 42 -5.51 9.77 12.75
C ARG A 42 -6.86 9.07 12.91
N ASP A 43 -7.61 9.41 13.96
CA ASP A 43 -8.89 8.76 14.27
C ASP A 43 -10.07 9.45 13.58
N ASP A 44 -10.14 9.30 12.25
CA ASP A 44 -11.16 9.92 11.40
C ASP A 44 -12.35 8.97 11.09
N GLY A 45 -12.37 7.76 11.65
CA GLY A 45 -13.34 6.71 11.31
C GLY A 45 -13.22 6.16 9.88
N LEU A 46 -12.20 6.58 9.11
CA LEU A 46 -11.94 6.13 7.74
C LEU A 46 -11.13 4.83 7.71
N LEU A 47 -11.45 3.95 6.76
CA LEU A 47 -10.71 2.72 6.50
C LEU A 47 -9.30 3.03 5.99
N VAL A 48 -8.34 2.15 6.29
CA VAL A 48 -6.92 2.33 5.94
C VAL A 48 -6.71 2.64 4.46
N TRP A 49 -7.45 1.96 3.57
CA TRP A 49 -7.37 2.13 2.12
C TRP A 49 -8.08 3.38 1.59
N GLN A 50 -8.76 4.16 2.43
CA GLN A 50 -9.42 5.41 2.05
C GLN A 50 -8.65 6.64 2.55
N LYS A 51 -7.69 6.45 3.46
CA LYS A 51 -7.03 7.54 4.20
C LYS A 51 -6.18 8.47 3.32
N ARG A 52 -5.71 8.00 2.17
CA ARG A 52 -4.91 8.83 1.23
C ARG A 52 -5.78 9.65 0.28
N GLY A 53 -7.09 9.69 0.52
CA GLY A 53 -8.03 10.62 -0.10
C GLY A 53 -8.34 10.29 -1.55
N THR A 54 -8.21 11.28 -2.44
CA THR A 54 -8.63 11.21 -3.84
C THR A 54 -7.88 10.17 -4.65
N ARG A 55 -6.59 9.95 -4.38
CA ARG A 55 -5.79 8.97 -5.11
C ARG A 55 -6.28 7.54 -4.90
N ASP A 56 -6.58 7.17 -3.65
CA ASP A 56 -7.03 5.82 -3.35
C ASP A 56 -8.45 5.58 -3.88
N ARG A 57 -9.32 6.60 -3.81
CA ARG A 57 -10.67 6.55 -4.39
C ARG A 57 -10.63 6.33 -5.91
N PHE A 58 -9.76 7.04 -6.62
CA PHE A 58 -9.62 6.86 -8.08
C PHE A 58 -9.19 5.44 -8.43
N MET A 59 -8.16 4.91 -7.75
CA MET A 59 -7.68 3.54 -7.98
C MET A 59 -8.76 2.51 -7.67
N TYR A 60 -9.54 2.72 -6.61
CA TYR A 60 -10.65 1.85 -6.26
C TYR A 60 -11.72 1.82 -7.35
N TYR A 61 -12.19 2.97 -7.83
CA TYR A 61 -13.19 3.03 -8.90
C TYR A 61 -12.68 2.43 -10.21
N PHE A 62 -11.41 2.65 -10.53
CA PHE A 62 -10.77 2.06 -11.70
C PHE A 62 -10.75 0.52 -11.61
N SER A 63 -10.35 -0.04 -10.46
CA SER A 63 -10.40 -1.49 -10.23
C SER A 63 -11.81 -2.06 -10.31
N MET A 64 -12.81 -1.36 -9.73
CA MET A 64 -14.22 -1.77 -9.82
C MET A 64 -14.73 -1.75 -11.27
N ALA A 65 -14.35 -0.75 -12.07
CA ALA A 65 -14.75 -0.68 -13.47
C ALA A 65 -14.14 -1.84 -14.29
N LEU A 66 -12.87 -2.18 -14.06
CA LEU A 66 -12.22 -3.32 -14.69
C LEU A 66 -12.86 -4.67 -14.28
N MET A 67 -13.21 -4.81 -13.00
CA MET A 67 -13.89 -6.02 -12.53
C MET A 67 -15.27 -6.16 -13.18
N ALA A 68 -16.03 -5.07 -13.25
CA ALA A 68 -17.35 -5.08 -13.87
C ALA A 68 -17.29 -5.41 -15.36
N SER A 69 -16.36 -4.81 -16.10
CA SER A 69 -16.20 -5.08 -17.55
C SER A 69 -15.75 -6.52 -17.81
N GLY A 70 -14.79 -7.03 -17.02
CA GLY A 70 -14.37 -8.42 -17.08
C GLY A 70 -15.52 -9.38 -16.76
N GLY A 71 -16.30 -9.09 -15.72
CA GLY A 71 -17.47 -9.89 -15.34
C GLY A 71 -18.53 -9.97 -16.43
N LEU A 72 -18.85 -8.85 -17.08
CA LEU A 72 -19.78 -8.82 -18.22
C LEU A 72 -19.27 -9.64 -19.40
N LEU A 73 -17.97 -9.53 -19.71
CA LEU A 73 -17.36 -10.30 -20.78
C LEU A 73 -17.40 -11.81 -20.47
N SER A 74 -17.05 -12.21 -19.25
CA SER A 74 -17.13 -13.60 -18.80
C SER A 74 -18.57 -14.13 -18.83
N ALA A 75 -19.55 -13.33 -18.39
CA ALA A 75 -20.95 -13.71 -18.43
C ALA A 75 -21.46 -13.88 -19.88
N ASN A 76 -21.06 -12.99 -20.79
CA ASN A 76 -21.40 -13.10 -22.22
C ASN A 76 -20.81 -14.38 -22.83
N ILE A 77 -19.53 -14.65 -22.58
CA ILE A 77 -18.87 -15.89 -23.04
C ILE A 77 -19.60 -17.11 -22.49
N LEU A 78 -19.92 -17.12 -21.19
CA LEU A 78 -20.63 -18.24 -20.56
C LEU A 78 -22.03 -18.44 -21.15
N TYR A 79 -22.76 -17.35 -21.42
CA TYR A 79 -24.08 -17.39 -22.05
C TYR A 79 -24.01 -18.00 -23.45
N ARG A 80 -23.03 -17.59 -24.25
CA ARG A 80 -22.78 -18.14 -25.59
C ARG A 80 -22.35 -19.62 -25.53
N MET A 81 -21.54 -19.94 -24.52
CA MET A 81 -21.26 -21.27 -23.96
C MET A 81 -22.52 -22.14 -23.87
N SER A 82 -23.43 -21.69 -23.02
CA SER A 82 -24.60 -22.42 -22.56
C SER A 82 -25.64 -22.65 -23.66
N PHE A 83 -25.80 -21.70 -24.60
CA PHE A 83 -26.83 -21.76 -25.63
C PHE A 83 -26.28 -22.08 -27.03
N GLY A 84 -24.99 -22.38 -27.16
CA GLY A 84 -24.37 -22.78 -28.42
C GLY A 84 -24.45 -21.71 -29.53
N LEU A 85 -24.55 -20.43 -29.15
CA LEU A 85 -24.68 -19.32 -30.09
C LEU A 85 -23.35 -19.09 -30.82
N LYS A 86 -23.28 -19.54 -32.08
CA LYS A 86 -22.13 -19.32 -32.97
C LYS A 86 -21.90 -17.82 -33.18
N ASP A 87 -20.64 -17.40 -33.20
CA ASP A 87 -20.26 -16.07 -33.70
C ASP A 87 -20.78 -15.96 -35.14
N GLY A 88 -21.76 -15.07 -35.36
CA GLY A 88 -22.20 -14.72 -36.70
C GLY A 88 -21.05 -14.04 -37.43
N LYS A 89 -20.38 -14.79 -38.32
CA LYS A 89 -19.77 -14.23 -39.52
C LYS A 89 -20.84 -14.09 -40.59
#